data_AF-A0A976JLZ4-F1
#
_entry.id   AF-A0A976JLZ4-F1
#
_cell.length_a   1.000
_cell.length_b   1.000
_cell.length_c   1.000
_cell.angle_alpha   90.00
_cell.angle_beta   90.00
_cell.angle_gamma   90.00
#
_symmetry.space_group_name_H-M   'P 1'
#
loop_
_entity.id
_entity.type
_entity.pdbx_description
1 polymer ?
#
loop_
_entity_poly.entity_id
_entity_poly.type
_entity_poly.pdbx_seq_one_letter_code
_entity_poly.pdbx_strand_id
1 'polypeptide(L)'
;MNNKKKIVTFCIILGAAILSYFYGLRDREPVDSSAPPVLRKTLKKTEESKVVHSEEAKPSKPHPVSDFCRSEKPFSGSDIVHKEAFAENTHFKKNGEVYRIRVFVEDGQNTSFKKLVFFKEDEDGFPRIISTKGLINPTKEQIGELLKGGEVIHREADISIELKDGRAFNYSEVNGEIVKVLDGNSGYSCR
;
A
#
# COMPACT_ATOMS: atom_id res chain seq x y z
N MET A 1 -28.76 50.53 -19.26
CA MET A 1 -27.34 50.10 -19.33
C MET A 1 -27.18 49.12 -20.49
N ASN A 2 -26.41 49.48 -21.53
CA ASN A 2 -26.32 48.71 -22.78
C ASN A 2 -25.81 47.28 -22.52
N ASN A 3 -26.32 46.29 -23.27
CA ASN A 3 -25.96 44.88 -23.10
C ASN A 3 -24.44 44.63 -23.18
N LYS A 4 -23.71 45.42 -23.97
CA LYS A 4 -22.24 45.40 -24.02
C LYS A 4 -21.59 45.74 -22.67
N LYS A 5 -22.14 46.71 -21.91
CA LYS A 5 -21.62 47.09 -20.59
C LYS A 5 -21.86 46.00 -19.55
N LYS A 6 -23.00 45.30 -19.60
CA LYS A 6 -23.31 44.19 -18.68
C LYS A 6 -22.34 43.02 -18.83
N ILE A 7 -21.99 42.65 -20.07
CA ILE A 7 -21.05 41.55 -20.35
C ILE A 7 -19.66 41.88 -19.82
N VAL A 8 -19.16 43.09 -20.07
CA VAL A 8 -17.83 43.52 -19.57
C VAL A 8 -17.78 43.50 -18.04
N THR A 9 -18.80 44.02 -17.36
CA THR A 9 -18.87 44.00 -15.89
C THR A 9 -18.89 42.57 -15.34
N PHE A 10 -19.63 41.65 -15.99
CA PHE A 10 -19.66 40.25 -15.57
C PHE A 10 -18.28 39.57 -15.70
N CYS A 11 -17.56 39.80 -16.81
CA CYS A 11 -16.22 39.24 -17.01
C CYS A 11 -15.21 39.73 -15.96
N ILE A 12 -15.29 41.00 -15.55
CA ILE A 12 -14.40 41.56 -14.51
C ILE A 12 -14.67 40.90 -13.15
N ILE A 13 -15.94 40.74 -12.77
CA ILE A 13 -16.31 40.10 -11.51
C ILE A 13 -15.89 38.63 -11.49
N LEU A 14 -16.11 37.91 -12.60
CA LEU A 14 -15.72 36.51 -12.72
C LEU A 14 -14.19 36.35 -12.65
N GLY A 15 -13.43 37.23 -13.33
CA GLY A 15 -11.97 37.25 -13.27
C GLY A 15 -11.44 37.49 -11.86
N ALA A 16 -12.03 38.45 -11.12
CA ALA A 16 -11.66 38.73 -9.74
C ALA A 16 -11.96 37.55 -8.79
N ALA A 17 -13.09 36.86 -8.99
CA ALA A 17 -13.44 35.67 -8.20
C ALA A 17 -12.46 34.51 -8.42
N ILE A 18 -12.05 34.28 -9.68
CA ILE A 18 -11.06 33.26 -10.02
C ILE A 18 -9.69 33.61 -9.41
N LEU A 19 -9.26 34.87 -9.52
CA LEU A 19 -7.99 35.32 -8.92
C LEU A 19 -7.98 35.11 -7.41
N SER A 20 -9.06 35.53 -6.72
CA SER A 20 -9.25 35.34 -5.28
C SER A 20 -9.11 33.88 -4.85
N TYR A 21 -9.72 32.96 -5.61
CA TYR A 21 -9.63 31.53 -5.36
C TYR A 21 -8.18 31.00 -5.42
N PHE A 22 -7.40 31.45 -6.41
CA PHE A 22 -5.99 31.04 -6.54
C PHE A 22 -5.08 31.66 -5.46
N TYR A 23 -5.34 32.90 -5.05
CA TYR A 23 -4.58 33.51 -3.95
C TYR A 23 -4.86 32.83 -2.60
N GLY A 24 -6.12 32.43 -2.33
CA GLY A 24 -6.46 31.71 -1.09
C GLY A 24 -5.86 30.31 -0.96
N LEU A 25 -5.41 29.71 -2.07
CA LEU A 25 -4.72 28.41 -2.04
C LEU A 25 -3.23 28.53 -1.66
N ARG A 26 -2.63 29.74 -1.76
CA ARG A 26 -1.19 29.94 -1.57
C ARG A 26 -0.76 30.06 -0.11
N ASP A 27 -1.68 30.45 0.79
CA ASP A 27 -1.38 30.65 2.22
C ASP A 27 -1.63 29.41 3.09
N ARG A 28 -1.91 28.25 2.48
CA ARG A 28 -1.91 26.98 3.21
C ARG A 28 -0.49 26.41 3.24
N GLU A 29 0.40 27.08 3.96
CA GLU A 29 1.60 26.42 4.44
C GLU A 29 1.19 25.22 5.32
N PRO A 30 1.85 24.06 5.18
CA PRO A 30 1.64 22.98 6.12
C PRO A 30 2.03 23.50 7.51
N VAL A 31 1.06 23.58 8.42
CA VAL A 31 1.33 23.79 9.84
C VAL A 31 2.30 22.70 10.26
N ASP A 32 3.55 23.10 10.45
CA ASP A 32 4.62 22.23 10.89
C ASP A 32 4.21 21.72 12.27
N SER A 33 3.82 20.45 12.30
CA SER A 33 3.40 19.76 13.51
C SER A 33 4.64 19.63 14.39
N SER A 34 4.84 20.63 15.24
CA SER A 34 5.83 20.60 16.30
C SER A 34 5.52 19.42 17.21
N ALA A 35 6.20 18.31 16.94
CA ALA A 35 6.25 17.16 17.82
C ALA A 35 6.69 17.65 19.22
N PRO A 36 6.06 17.16 20.31
CA PRO A 36 6.46 17.53 21.66
C PRO A 36 7.92 17.15 21.90
N PRO A 37 8.65 17.93 22.74
CA PRO A 37 10.05 17.66 23.03
C PRO A 37 10.18 16.28 23.69
N VAL A 38 10.71 15.32 22.92
CA VAL A 38 11.09 14.01 23.46
C VAL A 38 12.17 14.24 24.50
N LEU A 39 11.84 13.87 25.73
CA LEU A 39 12.70 13.84 26.89
C LEU A 39 13.97 13.03 26.56
N ARG A 40 15.05 13.71 26.15
CA ARG A 40 16.39 13.13 26.02
C ARG A 40 16.88 12.72 27.41
N LYS A 41 16.53 11.51 27.84
CA LYS A 41 17.30 10.80 28.86
C LYS A 41 18.65 10.46 28.25
N THR A 42 19.68 11.06 28.84
CA THR A 42 21.10 10.82 28.63
C THR A 42 21.39 9.33 28.73
N LEU A 43 21.48 8.67 27.57
CA LEU A 43 22.07 7.34 27.49
C LEU A 43 23.58 7.53 27.65
N LYS A 44 24.09 7.10 28.81
CA LYS A 44 25.52 7.02 29.09
C LYS A 44 26.20 6.23 27.97
N LYS A 45 27.17 6.89 27.35
CA LYS A 45 28.21 6.30 26.50
C LYS A 45 28.93 5.23 27.32
N THR A 46 28.61 3.96 27.08
CA THR A 46 29.48 2.84 27.42
C THR A 46 30.23 2.47 26.15
N GLU A 47 31.51 2.80 26.17
CA GLU A 47 32.53 2.33 25.25
C GLU A 47 32.68 0.81 25.42
N GLU A 48 32.46 0.05 24.35
CA GLU A 48 33.33 -1.04 23.91
C GLU A 48 32.82 -1.52 22.55
N SER A 49 33.36 -0.91 21.50
CA SER A 49 33.17 -1.35 20.13
C SER A 49 33.98 -2.64 19.93
N LYS A 50 33.34 -3.78 20.22
CA LYS A 50 33.82 -5.07 19.74
C LYS A 50 33.51 -5.12 18.26
N VAL A 51 34.55 -4.98 17.43
CA VAL A 51 34.50 -5.20 15.98
C VAL A 51 34.06 -6.65 15.76
N VAL A 52 32.75 -6.85 15.65
CA VAL A 52 32.18 -8.10 15.16
C VAL A 52 32.41 -8.07 13.65
N HIS A 53 33.38 -8.86 13.19
CA HIS A 53 33.47 -9.25 11.80
C HIS A 53 32.12 -9.84 11.39
N SER A 54 31.37 -9.04 10.64
CA SER A 54 30.19 -9.52 9.93
C SER A 54 30.71 -10.46 8.87
N GLU A 55 30.67 -11.76 9.15
CA GLU A 55 30.81 -12.81 8.16
C GLU A 55 29.78 -12.52 7.06
N GLU A 56 30.25 -12.26 5.85
CA GLU A 56 29.41 -12.15 4.65
C GLU A 56 28.57 -13.42 4.57
N ALA A 57 27.27 -13.29 4.86
CA ALA A 57 26.34 -14.38 4.75
C ALA A 57 26.33 -14.84 3.29
N LYS A 58 27.00 -15.97 3.03
CA LYS A 58 26.95 -16.65 1.73
C LYS A 58 25.49 -16.76 1.28
N PRO A 59 25.15 -16.40 0.03
CA PRO A 59 23.80 -16.54 -0.48
C PRO A 59 23.37 -17.99 -0.28
N SER A 60 22.36 -18.21 0.56
CA SER A 60 21.82 -19.53 0.81
C SER A 60 21.30 -20.06 -0.52
N LYS A 61 21.75 -21.27 -0.88
CA LYS A 61 21.27 -21.95 -2.09
C LYS A 61 19.74 -22.02 -2.01
N PRO A 62 19.01 -21.72 -3.09
CA PRO A 62 17.56 -21.85 -3.10
C PRO A 62 17.20 -23.28 -2.68
N HIS A 63 16.46 -23.40 -1.58
CA HIS A 63 15.94 -24.69 -1.16
C HIS A 63 15.00 -25.21 -2.25
N PRO A 64 15.10 -26.48 -2.64
CA PRO A 64 14.19 -27.06 -3.61
C PRO A 64 12.76 -26.94 -3.05
N VAL A 65 11.94 -26.24 -3.83
CA VAL A 65 10.50 -26.06 -3.64
C VAL A 65 9.90 -27.44 -3.36
N SER A 66 9.38 -27.65 -2.15
CA SER A 66 8.81 -28.95 -1.78
C SER A 66 7.57 -29.22 -2.63
N ASP A 67 7.52 -30.39 -3.29
CA ASP A 67 6.42 -30.86 -4.15
C ASP A 67 5.04 -30.96 -3.46
N PHE A 68 4.94 -30.59 -2.19
CA PHE A 68 3.73 -30.68 -1.37
C PHE A 68 2.59 -29.73 -1.80
N CYS A 69 2.87 -28.72 -2.62
CA CYS A 69 1.89 -27.69 -2.96
C CYS A 69 1.15 -27.95 -4.29
N ARG A 70 1.37 -29.10 -4.95
CA ARG A 70 0.98 -29.27 -6.37
C ARG A 70 -0.28 -30.07 -6.68
N SER A 71 -0.98 -30.71 -5.73
CA SER A 71 -2.10 -31.59 -6.14
C SER A 71 -3.45 -31.39 -5.49
N GLU A 72 -3.56 -30.77 -4.30
CA GLU A 72 -4.88 -30.64 -3.66
C GLU A 72 -5.09 -29.21 -3.17
N LYS A 73 -6.06 -28.51 -3.76
CA LYS A 73 -6.57 -27.26 -3.18
C LYS A 73 -7.09 -27.62 -1.79
N PRO A 74 -6.61 -26.98 -0.71
CA PRO A 74 -6.99 -27.37 0.66
C PRO A 74 -8.47 -27.15 0.98
N PHE A 75 -9.20 -26.46 0.09
CA PHE A 75 -10.62 -26.20 0.16
C PHE A 75 -11.21 -26.04 -1.24
N SER A 76 -12.51 -26.33 -1.38
CA SER A 76 -13.28 -25.97 -2.57
C SER A 76 -13.81 -24.54 -2.45
N GLY A 77 -13.87 -23.82 -3.58
CA GLY A 77 -14.48 -22.48 -3.62
C GLY A 77 -15.97 -22.49 -3.22
N SER A 78 -16.66 -23.63 -3.39
CA SER A 78 -18.05 -23.82 -2.95
C SER A 78 -18.23 -23.85 -1.43
N ASP A 79 -17.15 -24.05 -0.69
CA ASP A 79 -17.18 -24.24 0.77
C ASP A 79 -16.88 -22.94 1.52
N ILE A 80 -16.47 -21.88 0.80
CA ILE A 80 -16.15 -20.58 1.35
C ILE A 80 -17.45 -19.83 1.67
N VAL A 81 -17.63 -19.42 2.93
CA VAL A 81 -18.74 -18.57 3.38
C VAL A 81 -18.34 -17.11 3.52
N HIS A 82 -17.08 -16.85 3.86
CA HIS A 82 -16.50 -15.51 3.95
C HIS A 82 -15.17 -15.48 3.21
N LYS A 83 -14.93 -14.41 2.44
CA LYS A 83 -13.66 -14.15 1.75
C LYS A 83 -13.36 -12.66 1.82
N GLU A 84 -12.24 -12.30 2.43
CA GLU A 84 -11.80 -10.91 2.55
C GLU A 84 -10.31 -10.79 2.27
N ALA A 85 -9.94 -9.87 1.39
CA ALA A 85 -8.54 -9.48 1.19
C ALA A 85 -8.14 -8.46 2.26
N PHE A 86 -7.15 -8.80 3.08
CA PHE A 86 -6.59 -7.88 4.09
C PHE A 86 -5.34 -7.16 3.59
N ALA A 87 -4.74 -7.63 2.50
CA ALA A 87 -3.75 -6.88 1.74
C ALA A 87 -3.88 -7.19 0.25
N GLU A 88 -3.75 -6.16 -0.60
CA GLU A 88 -3.77 -6.24 -2.06
C GLU A 88 -2.60 -5.41 -2.59
N ASN A 89 -1.73 -6.03 -3.38
CA ASN A 89 -0.65 -5.35 -4.10
C ASN A 89 -0.95 -5.37 -5.59
N THR A 90 -0.85 -4.22 -6.25
CA THR A 90 -0.85 -4.13 -7.71
C THR A 90 0.50 -3.58 -8.15
N HIS A 91 1.26 -4.43 -8.86
CA HIS A 91 2.53 -4.06 -9.46
C HIS A 91 2.27 -3.62 -10.90
N PHE A 92 2.84 -2.49 -11.30
CA PHE A 92 2.63 -1.94 -12.63
C PHE A 92 3.84 -1.16 -13.13
N LYS A 93 4.04 -1.18 -14.44
CA LYS A 93 5.12 -0.47 -15.12
C LYS A 93 4.61 0.84 -15.70
N LYS A 94 5.33 1.94 -15.48
CA LYS A 94 5.00 3.26 -16.06
C LYS A 94 6.29 4.00 -16.39
N ASN A 95 6.41 4.46 -17.63
CA ASN A 95 7.62 5.16 -18.12
C ASN A 95 8.93 4.38 -17.89
N GLY A 96 8.88 3.06 -18.04
CA GLY A 96 10.05 2.19 -17.84
C GLY A 96 10.32 1.78 -16.38
N GLU A 97 9.68 2.42 -15.40
CA GLU A 97 9.88 2.15 -13.98
C GLU A 97 8.76 1.27 -13.41
N VAL A 98 9.08 0.52 -12.36
CA VAL A 98 8.11 -0.34 -11.66
C VAL A 98 7.58 0.36 -10.42
N TYR A 99 6.28 0.28 -10.25
CA TYR A 99 5.54 0.87 -9.15
C TYR A 99 4.65 -0.18 -8.50
N ARG A 100 4.33 0.05 -7.23
CA ARG A 100 3.41 -0.79 -6.47
C ARG A 100 2.41 0.06 -5.72
N ILE A 101 1.13 -0.24 -5.88
CA ILE A 101 0.08 0.24 -4.99
C ILE A 101 -0.25 -0.90 -4.04
N ARG A 102 -0.16 -0.64 -2.74
CA ARG A 102 -0.63 -1.57 -1.72
C ARG A 102 -1.85 -0.99 -1.03
N VAL A 103 -2.93 -1.74 -1.00
CA VAL A 103 -4.10 -1.48 -0.15
C VAL A 103 -4.09 -2.53 0.94
N PHE A 104 -4.15 -2.14 2.21
CA PHE A 104 -4.24 -3.10 3.31
C PHE A 104 -5.18 -2.61 4.39
N VAL A 105 -5.75 -3.55 5.13
CA VAL A 105 -6.61 -3.27 6.28
C VAL A 105 -5.73 -3.00 7.50
N GLU A 106 -5.99 -1.90 8.18
CA GLU A 106 -5.31 -1.51 9.42
C GLU A 106 -6.36 -1.37 10.52
N ASP A 107 -6.07 -1.92 11.69
CA ASP A 107 -6.95 -1.82 12.85
C ASP A 107 -6.75 -0.46 13.53
N GLY A 108 -7.82 0.33 13.55
CA GLY A 108 -7.89 1.56 14.35
C GLY A 108 -8.47 1.28 15.74
N GLN A 109 -8.46 2.29 16.61
CA GLN A 109 -8.94 2.16 18.00
C GLN A 109 -10.38 1.63 18.12
N ASN A 110 -11.26 1.95 17.16
CA ASN A 110 -12.69 1.60 17.23
C ASN A 110 -13.22 0.94 15.94
N THR A 111 -12.42 0.85 14.89
CA THR A 111 -12.83 0.33 13.57
C THR A 111 -11.60 -0.01 12.76
N SER A 112 -11.70 -0.98 11.85
CA SER A 112 -10.68 -1.19 10.81
C SER A 112 -10.93 -0.24 9.65
N PHE A 113 -9.86 0.14 8.94
CA PHE A 113 -9.93 0.97 7.73
C PHE A 113 -8.92 0.48 6.69
N LYS A 114 -9.17 0.79 5.42
CA LYS A 114 -8.23 0.49 4.34
C LYS A 114 -7.22 1.62 4.21
N LYS A 115 -5.95 1.29 4.02
CA LYS A 115 -4.87 2.26 3.78
C LYS A 115 -4.20 1.98 2.46
N LEU A 116 -4.07 3.02 1.65
CA LEU A 116 -3.31 2.98 0.40
C LEU A 116 -1.89 3.49 0.63
N VAL A 117 -0.89 2.74 0.16
CA VAL A 117 0.50 3.19 0.09
C VAL A 117 1.02 3.01 -1.33
N PHE A 118 1.72 4.04 -1.82
CA PHE A 118 2.27 4.07 -3.17
C PHE A 118 3.80 3.99 -3.14
N PHE A 119 4.33 3.00 -3.82
CA PHE A 119 5.76 2.69 -3.87
C PHE A 119 6.31 2.80 -5.29
N LYS A 120 7.58 3.18 -5.39
CA LYS A 120 8.45 2.93 -6.54
C LYS A 120 9.33 1.75 -6.17
N GLU A 121 9.46 0.76 -7.05
CA GLU A 121 10.42 -0.33 -6.84
C GLU A 121 11.76 0.05 -7.47
N ASP A 122 12.86 -0.33 -6.83
CA ASP A 122 14.19 -0.23 -7.43
C ASP A 122 14.52 -1.48 -8.25
N GLU A 123 15.77 -1.57 -8.73
CA GLU A 123 16.23 -2.62 -9.64
C GLU A 123 16.15 -4.02 -9.01
N ASP A 124 16.23 -4.12 -7.68
CA ASP A 124 16.12 -5.36 -6.92
C ASP A 124 14.65 -5.70 -6.56
N GLY A 125 13.69 -4.88 -7.01
CA GLY A 125 12.29 -4.99 -6.63
C GLY A 125 11.99 -4.49 -5.22
N PHE A 126 12.92 -3.76 -4.59
CA PHE A 126 12.71 -3.27 -3.23
C PHE A 126 11.80 -2.03 -3.24
N PRO A 127 10.72 -2.01 -2.44
CA PRO A 127 9.72 -0.94 -2.48
C PRO A 127 10.17 0.30 -1.70
N ARG A 128 10.22 1.45 -2.37
CA ARG A 128 10.48 2.77 -1.78
C ARG A 128 9.21 3.61 -1.76
N ILE A 129 8.82 4.09 -0.59
CA ILE A 129 7.58 4.87 -0.43
C ILE A 129 7.74 6.23 -1.14
N ILE A 130 6.88 6.52 -2.11
CA ILE A 130 6.86 7.81 -2.82
C ILE A 130 5.99 8.82 -2.07
N SER A 131 4.88 8.36 -1.49
CA SER A 131 3.97 9.19 -0.71
C SER A 131 3.47 8.45 0.52
N THR A 132 3.69 9.06 1.69
CA THR A 132 3.23 8.58 2.99
C THR A 132 1.90 9.20 3.42
N LYS A 133 1.37 10.18 2.67
CA LYS A 133 -0.01 10.65 2.84
C LYS A 133 -0.96 9.58 2.31
N GLY A 134 -0.95 8.43 2.99
CA GLY A 134 -1.76 7.29 2.65
C GLY A 134 -3.22 7.71 2.65
N LEU A 135 -3.93 7.33 1.59
CA LEU A 135 -5.36 7.57 1.51
C LEU A 135 -6.02 6.56 2.45
N ILE A 136 -6.75 7.08 3.44
CA ILE A 136 -7.62 6.28 4.30
C ILE A 136 -8.91 6.02 3.52
N ASN A 137 -9.31 4.76 3.45
CA ASN A 137 -10.45 4.24 2.69
C ASN A 137 -10.43 4.71 1.23
N PRO A 138 -9.38 4.32 0.45
CA PRO A 138 -9.23 4.77 -0.92
C PRO A 138 -10.43 4.34 -1.79
N THR A 139 -10.92 5.26 -2.63
CA THR A 139 -11.97 4.93 -3.61
C THR A 139 -11.37 4.25 -4.85
N LYS A 140 -12.21 3.60 -5.66
CA LYS A 140 -11.77 2.98 -6.91
C LYS A 140 -11.18 3.99 -7.88
N GLU A 141 -11.73 5.20 -7.91
CA GLU A 141 -11.27 6.31 -8.74
C GLU A 141 -9.86 6.77 -8.32
N GLN A 142 -9.61 6.87 -7.01
CA GLN A 142 -8.29 7.24 -6.49
C GLN A 142 -7.22 6.19 -6.85
N ILE A 143 -7.55 4.90 -6.76
CA ILE A 143 -6.66 3.82 -7.19
C ILE A 143 -6.45 3.88 -8.72
N GLY A 144 -7.53 4.10 -9.48
CA GLY A 144 -7.49 4.20 -10.94
C GLY A 144 -6.60 5.34 -11.45
N GLU A 145 -6.62 6.50 -10.79
CA GLU A 145 -5.75 7.62 -11.16
C GLU A 145 -4.27 7.32 -10.94
N LEU A 146 -3.91 6.55 -9.90
CA LEU A 146 -2.52 6.11 -9.70
C LEU A 146 -2.06 5.10 -10.76
N LEU A 147 -2.98 4.24 -11.21
CA LEU A 147 -2.72 3.24 -12.27
C LEU A 147 -2.73 3.82 -13.68
N LYS A 148 -3.23 5.05 -13.86
CA LYS A 148 -3.44 5.65 -15.18
C LYS A 148 -2.14 5.74 -15.99
N GLY A 149 -2.18 5.19 -17.21
CA GLY A 149 -1.02 5.13 -18.11
C GLY A 149 0.05 4.11 -17.71
N GLY A 150 -0.21 3.27 -16.71
CA GLY A 150 0.62 2.13 -16.36
C GLY A 150 0.10 0.82 -16.96
N GLU A 151 1.01 -0.13 -17.15
CA GLU A 151 0.71 -1.51 -17.53
C GLU A 151 0.81 -2.40 -16.28
N VAL A 152 -0.27 -3.09 -15.92
CA VAL A 152 -0.26 -4.00 -14.76
C VAL A 152 0.62 -5.21 -15.09
N ILE A 153 1.62 -5.46 -14.26
CA ILE A 153 2.56 -6.59 -14.37
C ILE A 153 1.92 -7.82 -13.74
N HIS A 154 1.56 -7.70 -12.46
CA HIS A 154 0.88 -8.75 -11.70
C HIS A 154 0.13 -8.17 -10.50
N ARG A 155 -0.72 -9.00 -9.90
CA ARG A 155 -1.48 -8.68 -8.68
C ARG A 155 -1.21 -9.73 -7.62
N GLU A 156 -1.07 -9.27 -6.40
CA GLU A 156 -0.92 -10.13 -5.22
C GLU A 156 -2.02 -9.80 -4.23
N ALA A 157 -2.54 -10.80 -3.53
CA ALA A 157 -3.49 -10.58 -2.46
C ALA A 157 -3.23 -11.54 -1.32
N ASP A 158 -3.29 -11.04 -0.09
CA ASP A 158 -3.39 -11.86 1.10
C ASP A 158 -4.86 -11.87 1.56
N ILE A 159 -5.40 -13.08 1.65
CA ILE A 159 -6.84 -13.32 1.78
C ILE A 159 -7.10 -14.16 3.02
N SER A 160 -8.07 -13.73 3.82
CA SER A 160 -8.70 -14.51 4.88
C SER A 160 -9.99 -15.14 4.36
N ILE A 161 -10.17 -16.44 4.61
CA ILE A 161 -11.41 -17.15 4.33
C ILE A 161 -11.95 -17.86 5.55
N GLU A 162 -13.26 -18.01 5.58
CA GLU A 162 -14.00 -18.88 6.49
C GLU A 162 -14.77 -19.91 5.66
N LEU A 163 -14.73 -21.17 6.08
CA LEU A 163 -15.43 -22.28 5.44
C LEU A 163 -16.74 -22.62 6.15
N LYS A 164 -17.64 -23.31 5.46
CA LYS A 164 -18.93 -23.81 6.00
C LYS A 164 -18.79 -24.70 7.23
N ASP A 165 -17.66 -25.37 7.39
CA ASP A 165 -17.36 -26.25 8.53
C ASP A 165 -16.74 -25.51 9.73
N GLY A 166 -16.62 -24.18 9.65
CA GLY A 166 -16.08 -23.33 10.71
C GLY A 166 -14.55 -23.20 10.70
N ARG A 167 -13.84 -23.86 9.78
CA ARG A 167 -12.39 -23.64 9.61
C ARG A 167 -12.13 -22.27 8.99
N ALA A 168 -11.03 -21.63 9.38
CA ALA A 168 -10.55 -20.38 8.80
C ALA A 168 -9.10 -20.53 8.33
N PHE A 169 -8.77 -19.94 7.19
CA PHE A 169 -7.44 -20.00 6.58
C PHE A 169 -7.05 -18.63 6.07
N ASN A 170 -5.76 -18.35 6.11
CA ASN A 170 -5.18 -17.26 5.33
C ASN A 170 -4.43 -17.85 4.15
N TYR A 171 -4.41 -17.19 3.01
CA TYR A 171 -3.56 -17.58 1.87
C TYR A 171 -3.18 -16.37 1.03
N SER A 172 -2.09 -16.51 0.29
CA SER A 172 -1.62 -15.51 -0.67
C SER A 172 -1.90 -16.01 -2.08
N GLU A 173 -2.45 -15.14 -2.92
CA GLU A 173 -2.62 -15.35 -4.36
C GLU A 173 -1.67 -14.45 -5.14
N VAL A 174 -1.14 -14.96 -6.26
CA VAL A 174 -0.48 -14.16 -7.31
C VAL A 174 -1.24 -14.40 -8.60
N ASN A 175 -1.77 -13.34 -9.22
CA ASN A 175 -2.62 -13.41 -10.41
C ASN A 175 -3.83 -14.36 -10.28
N GLY A 176 -4.36 -14.50 -9.06
CA GLY A 176 -5.49 -15.38 -8.75
C GLY A 176 -5.10 -16.85 -8.53
N GLU A 177 -3.81 -17.19 -8.59
CA GLU A 177 -3.30 -18.51 -8.25
C GLU A 177 -2.80 -18.52 -6.81
N ILE A 178 -3.22 -19.51 -6.02
CA ILE A 178 -2.77 -19.66 -4.63
C ILE A 178 -1.30 -20.07 -4.65
N VAL A 179 -0.43 -19.20 -4.11
CA VAL A 179 1.01 -19.46 -4.01
C VAL A 179 1.43 -19.88 -2.61
N LYS A 180 0.64 -19.51 -1.59
CA LYS A 180 0.97 -19.79 -0.19
C LYS A 180 -0.29 -19.95 0.63
N VAL A 181 -0.33 -20.95 1.50
CA VAL A 181 -1.39 -21.11 2.50
C VAL A 181 -0.77 -20.89 3.87
N LEU A 182 -1.37 -20.02 4.66
CA LEU A 182 -0.99 -19.66 6.02
C LEU A 182 -2.01 -20.30 6.96
N ASP A 183 -1.68 -21.47 7.48
CA ASP A 183 -2.46 -22.09 8.55
C ASP A 183 -2.06 -21.46 9.89
N GLY A 184 -3.05 -20.96 10.64
CA GLY A 184 -2.84 -20.33 11.95
C GLY A 184 -2.18 -21.25 12.98
N ASN A 185 -2.16 -22.56 12.74
CA ASN A 185 -1.52 -23.54 13.61
C ASN A 185 -0.25 -24.19 13.04
N SER A 186 0.07 -23.98 11.77
CA SER A 186 1.20 -24.68 11.16
C SER A 186 1.90 -23.80 10.13
N GLY A 187 3.12 -23.38 10.46
CA GLY A 187 3.96 -22.48 9.65
C GLY A 187 4.45 -23.09 8.34
N TYR A 188 3.58 -23.70 7.55
CA TYR A 188 3.93 -24.19 6.22
C TYR A 188 3.98 -23.02 5.24
N SER A 189 5.13 -22.83 4.62
CA SER A 189 5.31 -21.90 3.51
C SER A 189 5.53 -22.72 2.24
N CYS A 190 4.57 -22.69 1.33
CA CYS A 190 4.81 -23.08 -0.06
C CYS A 190 5.73 -22.01 -0.69
N ARG A 191 7.01 -22.34 -0.89
CA ARG A 191 7.95 -21.54 -1.69
C ARG A 191 8.60 -22.47 -2.68
#